data_AF-A0A6I3MIL8-F1
#
_entry.id   AF-A0A6I3MIL8-F1
#
_cell.length_a   1.000
_cell.length_b   1.000
_cell.length_c   1.000
_cell.angle_alpha   90.00
_cell.angle_beta   90.00
_cell.angle_gamma   90.00
#
_symmetry.space_group_name_H-M   'P 1'
#
loop_
_entity.id
_entity.type
_entity.pdbx_description
1 polymer ?
#
loop_
_entity_poly.entity_id
_entity_poly.type
_entity_poly.pdbx_seq_one_letter_code
_entity_poly.pdbx_strand_id
1 'polypeptide(L)'
;MKKNKIKLNDLIENPEHYFIMLKPASKMRKDIHNLAINVQGYSDLFCMIMDLLKAGMLALDGMEVSTNNSPRQVERYVYSLLRIIEMLIPLEEADLLDILHRKYLKENKKSTAN
;
A
#
# COMPACT_ATOMS: atom_id res chain seq x y z
N MET A 1 27.21 -16.47 -0.21
CA MET A 1 25.96 -16.46 -1.01
C MET A 1 26.34 -16.44 -2.49
N LYS A 2 26.07 -17.51 -3.25
CA LYS A 2 26.37 -17.57 -4.68
C LYS A 2 25.50 -16.55 -5.42
N LYS A 3 26.12 -15.64 -6.18
CA LYS A 3 25.42 -14.70 -7.06
C LYS A 3 24.67 -15.52 -8.12
N ASN A 4 23.35 -15.66 -7.99
CA ASN A 4 22.51 -16.17 -9.07
C ASN A 4 22.56 -15.16 -10.20
N LYS A 5 23.44 -15.39 -11.18
CA LYS A 5 23.47 -14.64 -12.43
C LYS A 5 22.18 -14.98 -13.20
N ILE A 6 21.25 -14.03 -13.25
CA ILE A 6 20.07 -14.10 -14.11
C ILE A 6 20.57 -14.28 -15.54
N LYS A 7 20.16 -15.36 -16.20
CA LYS A 7 20.49 -15.58 -17.62
C LYS A 7 19.55 -14.70 -18.43
N LEU A 8 20.10 -13.74 -19.18
CA LEU A 8 19.31 -12.77 -19.95
C LEU A 8 18.30 -13.46 -20.88
N ASN A 9 18.70 -14.56 -21.52
CA ASN A 9 17.82 -15.33 -22.39
C ASN A 9 16.63 -15.92 -21.63
N ASP A 10 16.84 -16.40 -20.40
CA ASP A 10 15.78 -16.97 -19.57
C ASP A 10 14.82 -15.89 -19.06
N LEU A 11 15.30 -14.67 -18.82
CA LEU A 11 14.45 -13.53 -18.48
C LEU A 11 13.54 -13.09 -19.65
N ILE A 12 14.04 -13.18 -20.89
CA ILE A 12 13.29 -12.80 -22.09
C ILE A 12 12.28 -13.88 -22.47
N GLU A 13 12.68 -15.15 -22.37
CA GLU A 13 11.86 -16.29 -22.79
C GLU A 13 10.83 -16.70 -21.72
N ASN A 14 11.15 -16.55 -20.44
CA ASN A 14 10.28 -16.95 -19.32
C ASN A 14 10.19 -15.83 -18.26
N PRO A 15 9.67 -14.64 -18.62
CA PRO A 15 9.60 -13.49 -17.71
C PRO A 15 8.83 -13.83 -16.41
N GLU A 16 7.87 -14.73 -16.45
CA GLU A 16 7.11 -15.21 -15.28
C GLU A 16 7.97 -15.87 -14.19
N HIS A 17 9.19 -16.33 -14.49
CA HIS A 17 10.11 -16.85 -13.49
C HIS A 17 10.75 -15.75 -12.63
N TYR A 18 10.75 -14.51 -13.12
CA TYR A 18 11.44 -13.38 -12.52
C TYR A 18 10.49 -12.26 -12.09
N PHE A 19 9.28 -12.23 -12.64
CA PHE A 19 8.26 -11.26 -12.29
C PHE A 19 7.07 -11.97 -11.62
N ILE A 20 6.59 -11.37 -10.52
CA ILE A 20 5.29 -11.74 -9.98
C ILE A 20 4.23 -11.14 -10.91
N MET A 21 3.70 -11.94 -11.84
CA MET A 21 2.58 -11.51 -12.68
C MET A 21 1.36 -11.23 -11.80
N LEU A 22 0.77 -10.05 -11.97
CA LEU A 22 -0.48 -9.69 -11.30
C LEU A 22 -1.57 -10.68 -11.74
N LYS A 23 -2.33 -11.19 -10.77
CA LYS A 23 -3.41 -12.14 -11.07
C LYS A 23 -4.63 -11.37 -11.57
N PRO A 24 -5.28 -11.80 -12.67
CA PRO A 24 -6.51 -11.15 -13.13
C PRO A 24 -7.59 -11.27 -12.06
N ALA A 25 -8.40 -10.23 -11.91
CA ALA A 25 -9.36 -10.10 -10.83
C ALA A 25 -10.49 -11.14 -10.92
N SER A 26 -10.78 -11.63 -12.13
CA SER A 26 -11.66 -12.77 -12.34
C SER A 26 -11.32 -13.49 -13.65
N LYS A 27 -11.92 -14.68 -13.85
CA LYS A 27 -11.81 -15.43 -15.11
C LYS A 27 -12.35 -14.66 -16.32
N MET A 28 -13.30 -13.74 -16.11
CA MET A 28 -13.95 -12.98 -17.20
C MET A 28 -13.36 -11.57 -17.40
N ARG A 29 -12.73 -10.98 -16.38
CA ARG A 29 -12.12 -9.64 -16.42
C ARG A 29 -10.60 -9.77 -16.34
N LYS A 30 -9.96 -9.88 -17.51
CA LYS A 30 -8.50 -9.96 -17.66
C LYS A 30 -7.83 -8.58 -17.66
N ASP A 31 -8.61 -7.51 -17.73
CA ASP A 31 -8.18 -6.10 -17.70
C ASP A 31 -7.93 -5.59 -16.28
N ILE A 32 -8.65 -6.13 -15.29
CA ILE A 32 -8.48 -5.79 -13.88
C ILE A 32 -7.59 -6.83 -13.24
N HIS A 33 -6.66 -6.38 -12.40
CA HIS A 33 -5.72 -7.25 -11.69
C HIS A 33 -5.78 -6.98 -10.19
N ASN A 34 -5.69 -8.04 -9.39
CA ASN A 34 -5.69 -7.94 -7.93
C ASN A 34 -4.26 -8.08 -7.40
N LEU A 35 -3.90 -7.19 -6.48
CA LEU A 35 -2.70 -7.29 -5.66
C LEU A 35 -3.12 -7.58 -4.22
N ALA A 36 -2.64 -8.68 -3.67
CA ALA A 36 -2.79 -8.97 -2.24
C ALA A 36 -1.63 -8.34 -1.49
N ILE A 37 -1.93 -7.42 -0.58
CA ILE A 37 -0.96 -6.80 0.31
C ILE A 37 -1.10 -7.46 1.68
N ASN A 38 -0.03 -8.07 2.16
CA ASN A 38 -0.02 -8.68 3.49
C ASN A 38 0.42 -7.64 4.50
N VAL A 39 -0.43 -7.38 5.48
CA VAL A 39 -0.17 -6.49 6.61
C VAL A 39 -0.25 -7.27 7.91
N GLN A 40 0.51 -6.87 8.92
CA GLN A 40 0.54 -7.55 10.23
C GLN A 40 -0.69 -7.26 11.08
N GLY A 41 -1.32 -6.10 10.85
CA GLY A 41 -2.45 -5.60 11.64
C GLY A 41 -3.00 -4.30 11.07
N TYR A 42 -3.96 -3.73 11.76
CA TYR A 42 -4.57 -2.45 11.40
C TYR A 42 -3.57 -1.31 11.45
N SER A 43 -2.65 -1.32 12.44
CA SER A 43 -1.63 -0.29 12.58
C SER A 43 -0.69 -0.26 11.37
N ASP A 44 -0.25 -1.44 10.91
CA ASP A 44 0.60 -1.60 9.73
C ASP A 44 -0.12 -1.15 8.44
N LEU A 45 -1.41 -1.50 8.31
CA LEU A 45 -2.24 -1.03 7.18
C LEU A 45 -2.36 0.48 7.15
N PHE A 46 -2.65 1.12 8.28
CA PHE A 46 -2.84 2.57 8.34
C PHE A 46 -1.52 3.33 8.15
N CYS A 47 -0.40 2.80 8.66
CA CYS A 47 0.91 3.32 8.33
C CYS A 47 1.17 3.31 6.82
N MET A 48 0.86 2.20 6.14
CA MET A 48 1.02 2.09 4.70
C MET A 48 0.14 3.09 3.93
N ILE A 49 -1.13 3.27 4.34
CA ILE A 49 -2.02 4.27 3.74
C ILE A 49 -1.47 5.68 3.95
N MET A 50 -0.99 5.99 5.15
CA MET A 50 -0.37 7.27 5.46
C MET A 50 0.86 7.54 4.59
N ASP A 51 1.72 6.54 4.37
CA ASP A 51 2.88 6.67 3.50
C ASP A 51 2.48 6.94 2.04
N LEU A 52 1.42 6.30 1.54
CA LEU A 52 0.88 6.58 0.20
C LEU A 52 0.35 8.02 0.08
N LEU A 53 -0.33 8.53 1.11
CA LEU A 53 -0.80 9.91 1.14
C LEU A 53 0.38 10.89 1.13
N LYS A 54 1.42 10.62 1.94
CA LYS A 54 2.66 11.42 1.99
C LYS A 54 3.40 11.42 0.66
N ALA A 55 3.51 10.27 0.00
CA ALA A 55 4.09 10.18 -1.33
C ALA A 55 3.31 11.03 -2.35
N GLY A 56 1.97 11.00 -2.29
CA GLY A 56 1.11 11.84 -3.11
C GLY A 56 1.31 13.34 -2.85
N MET A 57 1.42 13.74 -1.59
CA MET A 57 1.71 15.12 -1.19
C MET A 57 3.09 15.58 -1.70
N LEU A 58 4.13 14.76 -1.56
CA LEU A 58 5.47 15.06 -2.08
C LEU A 58 5.49 15.21 -3.61
N ALA A 59 4.74 14.38 -4.32
CA ALA A 59 4.61 14.49 -5.76
C ALA A 59 3.94 15.81 -6.20
N LEU A 60 2.98 16.32 -5.41
CA LEU A 60 2.34 17.61 -5.65
C LEU A 60 3.25 18.79 -5.33
N ASP A 61 4.07 18.71 -4.28
CA ASP A 61 5.05 19.74 -3.92
C ASP A 61 6.16 19.89 -4.97
N GLY A 62 6.51 18.80 -5.64
CA GLY A 62 7.52 18.77 -6.71
C GLY A 62 7.04 19.28 -8.07
N MET A 63 5.75 19.58 -8.23
CA MET A 63 5.26 20.15 -9.49
C MET A 63 5.63 21.64 -9.55
N GLU A 64 6.45 22.03 -10.52
CA GLU A 64 6.68 23.45 -10.80
C GLU A 64 5.33 24.11 -11.05
N VAL A 65 4.96 25.04 -10.18
CA VAL A 65 3.76 25.86 -10.34
C VAL A 65 3.94 26.59 -11.66
N SER A 66 3.31 26.07 -12.73
CA SER A 66 3.42 26.68 -14.04
C SER A 66 3.07 28.15 -13.88
N THR A 67 4.06 29.01 -14.13
CA THR A 67 4.01 30.47 -13.96
C THR A 67 2.99 31.13 -14.89
N ASN A 68 2.26 30.34 -15.67
CA ASN A 68 1.19 30.76 -16.55
C ASN A 68 -0.14 30.84 -15.80
N ASN A 69 -0.32 31.91 -15.02
CA ASN A 69 -1.60 32.61 -14.80
C ASN A 69 -2.89 31.76 -14.67
N SER A 70 -2.84 30.57 -14.07
CA SER A 70 -4.05 29.85 -13.67
C SER A 70 -4.47 30.38 -12.29
N PRO A 71 -5.65 30.99 -12.14
CA PRO A 71 -6.14 31.48 -10.84
C PRO A 71 -6.51 30.35 -9.87
N ARG A 72 -6.30 29.08 -10.24
CA ARG A 72 -6.58 27.91 -9.41
C ARG A 72 -5.32 27.06 -9.28
N GLN A 73 -4.68 27.17 -8.12
CA GLN A 73 -3.61 26.27 -7.68
C GLN A 73 -4.23 24.94 -7.25
N VAL A 74 -4.77 24.19 -8.21
CA VAL A 74 -5.50 22.93 -8.00
C VAL A 74 -4.67 21.96 -7.18
N GLU A 75 -3.37 21.93 -7.41
CA GLU A 75 -2.38 21.12 -6.71
C GLU A 75 -2.39 21.40 -5.21
N ARG A 76 -2.48 22.67 -4.80
CA ARG A 76 -2.52 23.06 -3.39
C ARG A 76 -3.83 22.66 -2.72
N TYR A 77 -4.95 22.71 -3.45
CA TYR A 77 -6.22 22.21 -2.93
C TYR A 77 -6.19 20.69 -2.73
N VAL A 78 -5.62 19.94 -3.68
CA VAL A 78 -5.44 18.48 -3.56
C VAL A 78 -4.50 18.16 -2.40
N TYR A 79 -3.36 18.85 -2.29
CA TYR A 79 -2.43 18.69 -1.17
C TYR A 79 -3.14 18.91 0.18
N SER A 80 -3.90 19.99 0.29
CA SER A 80 -4.63 20.33 1.52
C SER A 80 -5.66 19.26 1.89
N LEU A 81 -6.36 18.71 0.88
CA LEU A 81 -7.29 17.61 1.08
C LEU A 81 -6.57 16.34 1.56
N LEU A 82 -5.46 15.96 0.92
CA LEU A 82 -4.68 14.78 1.32
C LEU A 82 -4.17 14.90 2.77
N ARG A 83 -3.74 16.11 3.17
CA ARG A 83 -3.33 16.39 4.55
C ARG A 83 -4.49 16.26 5.55
N ILE A 84 -5.70 16.69 5.19
CA ILE A 84 -6.88 16.48 6.04
C ILE A 84 -7.17 14.99 6.18
N ILE A 85 -7.11 14.23 5.10
CA ILE A 85 -7.32 12.77 5.13
C ILE A 85 -6.25 12.09 6.00
N GLU A 86 -4.98 12.48 5.88
CA GLU A 86 -3.88 11.98 6.71
C GLU A 86 -4.17 12.18 8.21
N MET A 87 -4.61 13.38 8.61
CA MET A 87 -4.93 13.69 10.01
C MET A 87 -6.13 12.92 10.57
N LEU A 88 -6.99 12.36 9.69
CA LEU A 88 -8.16 11.58 10.09
C LEU A 88 -7.85 10.09 10.26
N ILE A 89 -6.63 9.64 9.97
CA ILE A 89 -6.23 8.24 10.13
C ILE A 89 -6.13 7.91 11.62
N PRO A 90 -6.93 6.95 12.14
CA PRO A 90 -7.01 6.65 13.56
C PRO A 90 -5.94 5.63 13.96
N LEU A 91 -4.69 6.09 14.14
CA LEU A 91 -3.54 5.24 14.43
C LEU A 91 -3.63 4.62 15.82
N GLU A 92 -4.07 5.38 16.82
CA GLU A 92 -4.22 4.91 18.20
C GLU A 92 -5.29 3.81 18.31
N GLU A 93 -6.42 3.97 17.63
CA GLU A 93 -7.47 2.95 17.58
C GLU A 93 -6.98 1.70 16.84
N ALA A 94 -6.16 1.85 15.82
CA ALA A 94 -5.57 0.73 15.10
C ALA A 94 -4.65 -0.11 16.00
N ASP A 95 -3.79 0.55 16.78
CA ASP A 95 -2.96 -0.11 17.78
C ASP A 95 -3.80 -0.85 18.83
N LEU A 96 -4.89 -0.21 19.30
CA LEU A 96 -5.83 -0.83 20.22
C LEU A 96 -6.48 -2.08 19.61
N LEU A 97 -6.95 -2.00 18.37
CA LEU A 97 -7.55 -3.13 17.65
C LEU A 97 -6.55 -4.29 17.51
N ASP A 98 -5.29 -3.99 17.20
CA ASP A 98 -4.23 -5.00 17.10
C ASP A 98 -3.93 -5.64 18.46
N ILE A 99 -4.00 -4.89 19.56
CA ILE A 99 -3.87 -5.44 20.92
C ILE A 99 -5.05 -6.36 21.24
N LEU A 100 -6.28 -5.93 20.97
CA LEU A 100 -7.50 -6.71 21.22
C LEU A 100 -7.50 -8.01 20.41
N HIS A 101 -7.14 -7.93 19.13
CA HIS A 101 -7.04 -9.10 18.27
C HIS A 101 -5.99 -10.10 18.79
N ARG A 102 -4.81 -9.62 19.19
CA ARG A 102 -3.77 -10.47 19.78
C ARG A 102 -4.22 -11.13 21.08
N LYS A 103 -5.00 -10.45 21.93
CA LYS A 103 -5.57 -11.05 23.15
C LYS A 103 -6.57 -12.15 22.81
N TYR A 104 -7.51 -11.87 21.91
CA TYR A 104 -8.50 -12.84 21.43
C TYR A 104 -7.85 -14.11 20.88
N LEU A 105 -6.83 -13.99 20.04
CA LEU A 105 -6.11 -15.14 19.49
C LEU A 105 -5.39 -15.97 20.57
N LYS A 106 -4.86 -15.33 21.62
CA LYS A 106 -4.22 -16.04 22.74
C LYS A 106 -5.24 -16.81 23.57
N GLU A 107 -6.42 -16.25 23.78
CA GLU A 107 -7.51 -16.88 24.53
C GLU A 107 -8.08 -18.09 23.78
N ASN A 108 -8.31 -17.95 22.46
CA ASN A 108 -8.77 -19.07 21.64
C ASN A 108 -7.74 -20.21 21.55
N LYS A 109 -6.45 -19.90 21.46
CA LYS A 109 -5.42 -20.95 21.46
C LYS A 109 -5.41 -21.75 22.77
N LYS A 110 -5.75 -21.11 23.90
CA LYS A 110 -5.87 -21.77 25.20
C LYS A 110 -7.14 -22.63 25.30
N SER A 111 -8.25 -22.23 24.68
CA SER A 111 -9.49 -23.02 24.70
C SER A 111 -9.44 -24.26 23.83
N THR A 112 -8.68 -24.25 22.72
CA THR A 112 -8.50 -25.43 21.84
C THR A 112 -7.42 -26.42 22.32
N ALA A 113 -6.67 -26.09 23.37
CA ALA A 113 -5.59 -26.93 23.91
C ALA A 113 -6.00 -27.73 25.16
N ASN A 114 -7.24 -27.55 25.63
CA ASN A 114 -7.87 -28.31 26.71
C ASN A 114 -8.91 -29.28 26.13
#